data_AF-A0A1V1P6T2-F1
#
_entry.id   AF-A0A1V1P6T2-F1
#
_cell.length_a   1.000
_cell.length_b   1.000
_cell.length_c   1.000
_cell.angle_alpha   90.00
_cell.angle_beta   90.00
_cell.angle_gamma   90.00
#
_symmetry.space_group_name_H-M   'P 1'
#
loop_
_entity.id
_entity.type
_entity.pdbx_description
1 polymer ?
#
loop_
_entity_poly.entity_id
_entity_poly.type
_entity_poly.pdbx_seq_one_letter_code
_entity_poly.pdbx_strand_id
1 'polypeptide(L)'
;MHVEVVSQSLQIRSATTSKENGSFAVQGLKKYLSNGNVANDYFVSIYPLGYVSQTQGPMRVEEVANFICVKGVENEISGTILDHNGQALTHDFTVIIKAYKNVGSGGYVTKAQADVEGKFTIEGLSPELSYNLRVFAYQNGVLVYDQWSGVDDIGVELRSEAKEYRTLADVLFKFGALD
;
A
#
# COMPACT_ATOMS: atom_id res chain seq x y z
N MET A 1 -5.45 -0.68 14.05
CA MET A 1 -4.50 -0.12 13.06
C MET A 1 -3.07 -0.32 13.57
N HIS A 2 -2.12 -0.66 12.70
CA HIS A 2 -0.72 -0.83 13.09
C HIS A 2 -0.06 0.54 13.32
N VAL A 3 0.78 0.64 14.35
CA VAL A 3 1.52 1.84 14.73
C VAL A 3 2.98 1.46 14.97
N GLU A 4 3.90 2.25 14.44
CA GLU A 4 5.33 2.08 14.59
C GLU A 4 5.97 3.36 15.15
N VAL A 5 6.95 3.21 16.03
CA VAL A 5 7.75 4.32 16.58
C VAL A 5 9.23 4.02 16.37
N VAL A 6 9.94 4.96 15.77
CA VAL A 6 11.37 4.81 15.46
C VAL A 6 12.16 6.00 15.99
N SER A 7 13.33 5.74 16.58
CA SER A 7 14.37 6.75 16.84
C SER A 7 15.70 6.19 16.36
N GLN A 8 16.37 6.94 15.48
CA GLN A 8 17.64 6.50 14.90
C GLN A 8 18.78 6.68 15.90
N SER A 9 18.82 7.79 16.64
CA SER A 9 19.88 8.09 17.61
C SER A 9 19.91 7.08 18.76
N LEU A 10 18.74 6.54 19.14
CA LEU A 10 18.60 5.53 20.18
C LEU A 10 18.55 4.09 19.66
N GLN A 11 18.55 3.90 18.34
CA GLN A 11 18.35 2.61 17.67
C GLN A 11 17.09 1.87 18.19
N ILE A 12 16.02 2.62 18.39
CA ILE A 12 14.74 2.08 18.87
C ILE A 12 13.82 1.88 17.67
N ARG A 13 13.21 0.69 17.61
CA ARG A 13 12.01 0.41 16.83
C ARG A 13 11.02 -0.28 17.74
N SER A 14 9.84 0.31 17.91
CA SER A 14 8.75 -0.24 18.71
C SER A 14 7.48 -0.24 17.89
N ALA A 15 6.59 -1.21 18.12
CA ALA A 15 5.34 -1.33 17.40
C ALA A 15 4.19 -1.69 18.33
N THR A 16 3.00 -1.22 17.99
CA THR A 16 1.76 -1.54 18.69
C THR A 16 0.59 -1.56 17.72
N THR A 17 -0.60 -1.86 18.23
CA THR A 17 -1.85 -1.76 17.48
C THR A 17 -2.81 -0.84 18.23
N SER A 18 -3.51 0.01 17.51
CA SER A 18 -4.58 0.82 18.10
C SER A 18 -5.75 -0.04 18.58
N LYS A 19 -6.44 0.47 19.60
CA LYS A 19 -7.72 -0.05 20.07
C LYS A 19 -8.83 0.26 19.06
N GLU A 20 -10.01 -0.31 19.29
CA GLU A 20 -11.21 -0.09 18.46
C GLU A 20 -11.58 1.39 18.31
N ASN A 21 -11.38 2.19 19.37
CA ASN A 21 -11.62 3.64 19.38
C ASN A 21 -10.49 4.46 18.72
N GLY A 22 -9.54 3.82 18.04
CA GLY A 22 -8.42 4.47 17.37
C GLY A 22 -7.24 4.86 18.28
N SER A 23 -7.41 4.85 19.61
CA SER A 23 -6.32 5.19 20.54
C SER A 23 -5.19 4.15 20.53
N PHE A 24 -3.96 4.57 20.78
CA PHE A 24 -2.80 3.71 20.96
C PHE A 24 -1.88 4.27 22.05
N ALA A 25 -1.02 3.41 22.60
CA ALA A 25 0.02 3.82 23.54
C ALA A 25 1.28 2.99 23.27
N VAL A 26 2.43 3.66 23.27
CA VAL A 26 3.75 3.03 23.18
C VAL A 26 4.50 3.36 24.45
N GLN A 27 4.91 2.32 25.18
CA GLN A 27 5.57 2.44 26.48
C GLN A 27 7.05 2.03 26.37
N GLY A 28 7.84 2.37 27.38
CA GLY A 28 9.24 1.96 27.48
C GLY A 28 10.20 2.73 26.54
N LEU A 29 9.79 3.87 26.00
CA LEU A 29 10.66 4.73 25.20
C LEU A 29 11.70 5.44 26.08
N LYS A 30 12.96 5.49 25.63
CA LYS A 30 14.04 6.18 26.35
C LYS A 30 13.87 7.70 26.22
N LYS A 31 13.79 8.40 27.36
CA LYS A 31 13.65 9.86 27.40
C LYS A 31 14.97 10.62 27.13
N TYR A 32 16.10 9.98 27.42
CA TYR A 32 17.42 10.61 27.34
C TYR A 32 18.37 9.82 26.44
N LEU A 33 19.21 10.55 25.73
CA LEU A 33 20.38 10.04 25.02
C LEU A 33 21.48 9.64 26.01
N SER A 34 22.50 8.91 25.54
CA SER A 34 23.65 8.49 26.37
C SER A 34 24.45 9.67 26.95
N ASN A 35 24.39 10.85 26.32
CA ASN A 35 25.01 12.08 26.80
C ASN A 35 24.16 12.90 27.77
N GLY A 36 22.98 12.38 28.19
CA GLY A 36 22.08 13.05 29.13
C GLY A 36 21.13 14.07 28.51
N ASN A 37 21.27 14.40 27.22
CA ASN A 37 20.30 15.27 26.53
C ASN A 37 18.97 14.56 26.32
N VAL A 38 17.88 15.33 26.27
CA VAL A 38 16.54 14.79 25.97
C VAL A 38 16.51 14.29 24.53
N ALA A 39 16.06 13.06 24.34
CA ALA A 39 15.84 12.49 23.01
C ALA A 39 14.63 13.19 22.36
N ASN A 40 14.80 13.64 21.12
CA ASN A 40 13.81 14.42 20.39
C ASN A 40 13.73 14.00 18.92
N ASP A 41 14.01 12.74 18.60
CA ASP A 41 14.07 12.21 17.23
C ASP A 41 13.13 11.01 17.05
N TYR A 42 12.06 10.93 17.85
CA TYR A 42 11.03 9.92 17.65
C TYR A 42 10.14 10.28 16.48
N PHE A 43 9.91 9.32 15.58
CA PHE A 43 8.93 9.40 14.51
C PHE A 43 7.88 8.32 14.74
N VAL A 44 6.62 8.72 14.77
CA VAL A 44 5.46 7.84 14.94
C VAL A 44 4.80 7.67 13.58
N SER A 45 4.68 6.45 13.09
CA SER A 45 4.01 6.10 11.83
C SER A 45 2.76 5.27 12.09
N ILE A 46 1.69 5.54 11.36
CA ILE A 46 0.46 4.76 11.39
C ILE A 46 0.14 4.17 10.01
N TYR A 47 -0.46 2.99 10.02
CA TYR A 47 -0.84 2.24 8.82
C TYR A 47 -2.31 1.81 8.94
N PRO A 48 -3.26 2.73 8.71
CA PRO A 48 -4.68 2.42 8.75
C PRO A 48 -5.10 1.70 7.46
N LEU A 49 -5.99 0.72 7.57
CA LEU A 49 -6.50 -0.01 6.41
C LEU A 49 -7.38 0.93 5.55
N GLY A 50 -7.09 1.06 4.26
CA GLY A 50 -7.84 1.90 3.32
C GLY A 50 -7.50 3.40 3.38
N TYR A 51 -6.50 3.79 4.16
CA TYR A 51 -6.05 5.19 4.28
C TYR A 51 -4.57 5.31 3.94
N VAL A 52 -4.16 6.51 3.54
CA VAL A 52 -2.74 6.83 3.35
C VAL A 52 -2.01 6.70 4.69
N SER A 53 -0.88 6.00 4.69
CA SER A 53 0.01 5.92 5.86
C SER A 53 0.53 7.30 6.24
N GLN A 54 0.56 7.62 7.52
CA GLN A 54 0.99 8.94 8.01
C GLN A 54 2.15 8.78 9.00
N THR A 55 3.04 9.77 9.03
CA THR A 55 4.14 9.84 9.99
C THR A 55 4.17 11.23 10.64
N GLN A 56 4.35 11.28 11.95
CA GLN A 56 4.59 12.50 12.71
C GLN A 56 5.93 12.43 13.41
N GLY A 57 6.65 13.54 13.38
CA GLY A 57 7.92 13.73 14.06
C GLY A 57 8.76 14.81 13.40
N PRO A 58 9.91 15.15 14.00
CA PRO A 58 10.45 14.56 15.24
C PRO A 58 9.65 14.91 16.50
N MET A 59 9.59 13.97 17.47
CA MET A 59 8.86 14.11 18.74
C MET A 59 9.72 13.71 19.94
N ARG A 60 9.24 14.08 21.14
CA ARG A 60 9.78 13.64 22.43
C ARG A 60 8.85 12.64 23.12
N VAL A 61 9.39 11.89 24.07
CA VAL A 61 8.57 11.09 25.00
C VAL A 61 7.64 12.02 25.79
N GLU A 62 6.41 11.57 26.06
CA GLU A 62 5.28 12.33 26.67
C GLU A 62 4.55 13.30 25.73
N GLU A 63 5.06 13.58 24.54
CA GLU A 63 4.27 14.27 23.51
C GLU A 63 3.21 13.35 22.91
N VAL A 64 2.08 13.93 22.51
CA VAL A 64 0.94 13.20 21.94
C VAL A 64 0.97 13.32 20.42
N ALA A 65 1.06 12.18 19.72
CA ALA A 65 0.88 12.11 18.28
C ALA A 65 -0.62 11.99 17.96
N ASN A 66 -1.12 12.86 17.08
CA ASN A 66 -2.54 12.92 16.72
C ASN A 66 -2.70 12.86 15.21
N PHE A 67 -3.32 11.80 14.70
CA PHE A 67 -3.50 11.59 13.27
C PHE A 67 -4.96 11.76 12.86
N ILE A 68 -5.19 12.44 11.75
CA ILE A 68 -6.51 12.57 11.13
C ILE A 68 -6.48 11.80 9.82
N CYS A 69 -7.19 10.68 9.78
CA CYS A 69 -7.26 9.83 8.60
C CYS A 69 -8.42 10.29 7.71
N VAL A 70 -8.09 10.84 6.54
CA VAL A 70 -9.07 11.22 5.52
C VAL A 70 -8.98 10.23 4.35
N LYS A 71 -10.13 9.88 3.79
CA LYS A 71 -10.26 9.02 2.62
C LYS A 71 -11.23 9.66 1.64
N GLY A 72 -10.85 9.67 0.38
CA GLY A 72 -11.70 10.03 -0.74
C GLY A 72 -11.18 9.41 -2.04
N VAL A 73 -11.90 9.67 -3.13
CA VAL A 73 -11.57 9.17 -4.47
C VAL A 73 -10.17 9.60 -4.92
N GLU A 74 -9.66 10.72 -4.42
CA GLU A 74 -8.29 11.19 -4.64
C GLU A 74 -7.22 10.24 -4.11
N ASN A 75 -7.59 9.26 -3.28
CA ASN A 75 -6.73 8.22 -2.74
C ASN A 75 -6.91 6.85 -3.39
N GLU A 76 -7.60 6.80 -4.52
CA GLU A 76 -8.04 5.55 -5.15
C GLU A 76 -7.43 5.37 -6.55
N ILE A 77 -7.21 4.12 -6.95
CA ILE A 77 -7.07 3.71 -8.34
C ILE A 77 -8.15 2.67 -8.60
N SER A 78 -8.95 2.87 -9.64
CA SER A 78 -10.01 1.93 -10.02
C SER A 78 -9.73 1.31 -11.37
N GLY A 79 -10.49 0.27 -11.72
CA GLY A 79 -10.41 -0.29 -13.05
C GLY A 79 -11.19 -1.56 -13.22
N THR A 80 -11.03 -2.17 -14.39
CA THR A 80 -11.59 -3.46 -14.78
C THR A 80 -10.48 -4.38 -15.28
N ILE A 81 -10.57 -5.67 -14.95
CA ILE A 81 -9.66 -6.72 -15.38
C ILE A 81 -10.31 -7.55 -16.49
N LEU A 82 -9.58 -7.75 -17.58
CA LEU A 82 -9.96 -8.58 -18.73
C LEU A 82 -9.00 -9.76 -18.89
N ASP A 83 -9.47 -10.83 -19.51
CA ASP A 83 -8.64 -11.96 -19.92
C ASP A 83 -7.64 -11.57 -21.03
N HIS A 84 -6.78 -12.50 -21.45
CA HIS A 84 -5.78 -12.22 -22.48
C HIS A 84 -6.36 -11.87 -23.87
N ASN A 85 -7.63 -12.22 -24.12
CA ASN A 85 -8.37 -11.91 -25.35
C ASN A 85 -9.15 -10.58 -25.25
N GLY A 86 -9.08 -9.88 -24.11
CA GLY A 86 -9.85 -8.67 -23.87
C GLY A 86 -11.33 -8.94 -23.56
N GLN A 87 -11.68 -10.13 -23.10
CA GLN A 87 -13.01 -10.51 -22.66
C GLN A 87 -13.13 -10.42 -21.13
N ALA A 88 -14.36 -10.34 -20.63
CA ALA A 88 -14.60 -10.40 -19.18
C ALA A 88 -14.15 -11.77 -18.62
N LEU A 89 -13.63 -11.76 -17.40
CA LEU A 89 -13.24 -12.99 -16.71
C LEU A 89 -14.46 -13.86 -16.40
N THR A 90 -14.26 -15.17 -16.40
CA THR A 90 -15.27 -16.14 -15.94
C THR A 90 -15.31 -16.18 -14.41
N HIS A 91 -16.44 -16.63 -13.84
CA HIS A 91 -16.71 -16.61 -12.39
C HIS A 91 -15.79 -17.50 -11.53
N ASP A 92 -14.96 -18.35 -12.13
CA ASP A 92 -14.00 -19.23 -11.45
C ASP A 92 -12.65 -18.55 -11.17
N PHE A 93 -12.51 -17.28 -11.56
CA PHE A 93 -11.33 -16.47 -11.29
C PHE A 93 -11.43 -15.71 -9.96
N THR A 94 -10.32 -15.70 -9.22
CA THR A 94 -10.05 -14.75 -8.14
C THR A 94 -8.89 -13.86 -8.55
N VAL A 95 -9.10 -12.54 -8.59
CA VAL A 95 -8.06 -11.60 -9.00
C VAL A 95 -7.64 -10.69 -7.85
N ILE A 96 -6.34 -10.63 -7.60
CA ILE A 96 -5.74 -9.76 -6.58
C ILE A 96 -4.84 -8.75 -7.28
N ILE A 97 -5.07 -7.47 -7.02
CA ILE A 97 -4.25 -6.37 -7.52
C ILE A 97 -3.45 -5.81 -6.37
N LYS A 98 -2.13 -5.72 -6.53
CA LYS A 98 -1.21 -5.12 -5.54
C LYS A 98 -0.60 -3.85 -6.11
N ALA A 99 -0.61 -2.78 -5.32
CA ALA A 99 0.07 -1.53 -5.65
C ALA A 99 1.45 -1.47 -5.01
N TYR A 100 2.45 -1.07 -5.81
CA TYR A 100 3.83 -0.88 -5.37
C TYR A 100 4.31 0.53 -5.70
N LYS A 101 4.95 1.22 -4.76
CA LYS A 101 5.63 2.50 -5.01
C LYS A 101 6.73 2.31 -6.06
N ASN A 102 6.86 3.23 -6.99
CA ASN A 102 7.94 3.26 -7.98
C ASN A 102 9.30 3.64 -7.34
N VAL A 103 9.90 2.73 -6.58
CA VAL A 103 11.25 2.88 -6.02
C VAL A 103 11.97 1.53 -6.09
N GLY A 104 13.29 1.58 -6.34
CA GLY A 104 14.12 0.50 -6.91
C GLY A 104 14.19 -0.85 -6.17
N SER A 105 13.62 -1.03 -4.99
CA SER A 105 13.32 -2.34 -4.41
C SER A 105 12.45 -2.18 -3.15
N GLY A 106 11.42 -3.00 -3.00
CA GLY A 106 10.46 -2.92 -1.90
C GLY A 106 9.55 -1.68 -2.02
N GLY A 107 8.25 -1.91 -2.03
CA GLY A 107 7.32 -0.80 -2.21
C GLY A 107 5.86 -1.19 -2.12
N TYR A 108 5.55 -2.42 -1.68
CA TYR A 108 4.17 -2.82 -1.48
C TYR A 108 3.48 -1.79 -0.58
N VAL A 109 2.35 -1.28 -1.05
CA VAL A 109 1.53 -0.32 -0.31
C VAL A 109 0.30 -1.01 0.21
N THR A 110 -0.47 -1.58 -0.71
CA THR A 110 -1.78 -2.16 -0.40
C THR A 110 -2.20 -3.09 -1.54
N LYS A 111 -3.35 -3.74 -1.34
CA LYS A 111 -3.97 -4.63 -2.32
C LYS A 111 -5.47 -4.44 -2.36
N ALA A 112 -6.06 -4.78 -3.49
CA ALA A 112 -7.49 -4.95 -3.67
C ALA A 112 -7.76 -6.33 -4.27
N GLN A 113 -8.99 -6.80 -4.11
CA GLN A 113 -9.51 -7.93 -4.83
C GLN A 113 -10.54 -7.41 -5.83
N ALA A 114 -10.51 -7.89 -7.07
CA ALA A 114 -11.56 -7.58 -8.03
C ALA A 114 -12.87 -8.30 -7.66
N ASP A 115 -14.00 -7.68 -7.98
CA ASP A 115 -15.30 -8.32 -7.85
C ASP A 115 -15.55 -9.35 -8.97
N VAL A 116 -16.76 -9.92 -8.98
CA VAL A 116 -17.17 -10.94 -9.96
C VAL A 116 -17.29 -10.41 -11.39
N GLU A 117 -17.36 -9.09 -11.58
CA GLU A 117 -17.35 -8.43 -12.89
C GLU A 117 -15.93 -8.02 -13.31
N GLY A 118 -14.92 -8.34 -12.49
CA GLY A 118 -13.53 -7.94 -12.71
C GLY A 118 -13.24 -6.49 -12.33
N LYS A 119 -14.17 -5.77 -11.69
CA LYS A 119 -13.94 -4.39 -11.25
C LYS A 119 -13.17 -4.35 -9.95
N PHE A 120 -12.29 -3.37 -9.79
CA PHE A 120 -11.52 -3.20 -8.57
C PHE A 120 -11.37 -1.74 -8.16
N THR A 121 -11.09 -1.52 -6.88
CA THR A 121 -10.68 -0.23 -6.34
C THR A 121 -9.59 -0.44 -5.31
N ILE A 122 -8.41 0.13 -5.57
CA ILE A 122 -7.28 0.15 -4.65
C ILE A 122 -7.35 1.45 -3.87
N GLU A 123 -7.47 1.36 -2.55
CA GLU A 123 -7.65 2.51 -1.66
C GLU A 123 -6.39 2.79 -0.83
N GLY A 124 -6.33 3.95 -0.19
CA GLY A 124 -5.24 4.32 0.73
C GLY A 124 -3.95 4.72 0.01
N LEU A 125 -4.06 5.19 -1.23
CA LEU A 125 -2.95 5.67 -2.04
C LEU A 125 -2.77 7.18 -1.87
N SER A 126 -1.53 7.63 -1.92
CA SER A 126 -1.17 9.05 -1.87
C SER A 126 -1.23 9.65 -3.27
N PRO A 127 -1.91 10.78 -3.49
CA PRO A 127 -1.96 11.46 -4.79
C PRO A 127 -0.60 12.02 -5.24
N GLU A 128 0.35 12.17 -4.32
CA GLU A 128 1.70 12.70 -4.57
C GLU A 128 2.67 11.64 -5.13
N LEU A 129 2.25 10.37 -5.19
CA LEU A 129 3.10 9.25 -5.60
C LEU A 129 2.57 8.58 -6.87
N SER A 130 3.50 7.90 -7.55
CA SER A 130 3.21 6.97 -8.65
C SER A 130 3.35 5.52 -8.18
N TYR A 131 2.57 4.65 -8.80
CA TYR A 131 2.46 3.24 -8.46
C TYR A 131 2.60 2.33 -9.68
N ASN A 132 3.29 1.20 -9.53
CA ASN A 132 3.13 0.07 -10.44
C ASN A 132 2.10 -0.90 -9.86
N LEU A 133 1.27 -1.47 -10.74
CA LEU A 133 0.27 -2.46 -10.36
C LEU A 133 0.75 -3.85 -10.77
N ARG A 134 0.58 -4.82 -9.87
CA ARG A 134 0.81 -6.24 -10.14
C ARG A 134 -0.49 -7.00 -9.94
N VAL A 135 -0.90 -7.76 -10.93
CA VAL A 135 -2.17 -8.45 -11.01
C VAL A 135 -1.92 -9.95 -10.96
N PHE A 136 -2.54 -10.61 -9.99
CA PHE A 136 -2.52 -12.05 -9.83
C PHE A 136 -3.90 -12.59 -10.14
N ALA A 137 -4.00 -13.57 -11.02
CA ALA A 137 -5.25 -14.30 -11.26
C ALA A 137 -5.09 -15.76 -10.88
N TYR A 138 -6.05 -16.24 -10.09
CA TYR A 138 -6.16 -17.62 -9.69
C TYR A 138 -7.42 -18.22 -10.30
N GLN A 139 -7.29 -19.35 -10.98
CA GLN A 139 -8.42 -20.13 -11.49
C GLN A 139 -8.55 -21.40 -10.65
N ASN A 140 -9.70 -21.60 -10.01
CA ASN A 140 -9.92 -22.72 -9.09
C ASN A 140 -8.81 -22.87 -8.02
N GLY A 141 -8.29 -21.73 -7.54
CA GLY A 141 -7.22 -21.66 -6.53
C GLY A 141 -5.80 -21.86 -7.07
N VAL A 142 -5.62 -22.11 -8.37
CA VAL A 142 -4.31 -22.24 -9.02
C VAL A 142 -3.91 -20.91 -9.64
N LEU A 143 -2.71 -20.41 -9.35
CA LEU A 143 -2.17 -19.20 -9.98
C LEU A 143 -1.97 -19.45 -11.47
N VAL A 144 -2.66 -18.69 -12.31
CA VAL A 144 -2.59 -18.80 -13.78
C VAL A 144 -1.95 -17.57 -14.42
N TYR A 145 -2.07 -16.39 -13.80
CA TYR A 145 -1.35 -15.18 -14.22
C TYR A 145 -0.73 -14.45 -13.03
N ASP A 146 0.46 -13.91 -13.26
CA ASP A 146 1.18 -13.04 -12.33
C ASP A 146 1.96 -11.99 -13.12
N GLN A 147 1.31 -10.86 -13.41
CA GLN A 147 1.84 -9.88 -14.35
C GLN A 147 1.80 -8.47 -13.78
N TRP A 148 2.73 -7.64 -14.22
CA TRP A 148 2.69 -6.20 -14.01
C TRP A 148 1.83 -5.53 -15.07
N SER A 149 1.19 -4.43 -14.71
CA SER A 149 0.46 -3.59 -15.67
C SER A 149 1.44 -2.73 -16.45
N GLY A 150 1.66 -3.07 -17.72
CA GLY A 150 2.56 -2.41 -18.66
C GLY A 150 1.91 -1.26 -19.43
N VAL A 151 2.54 -0.90 -20.55
CA VAL A 151 2.00 0.07 -21.50
C VAL A 151 0.65 -0.42 -22.05
N ASP A 152 -0.28 0.53 -22.28
CA ASP A 152 -1.66 0.25 -22.71
C ASP A 152 -2.43 -0.68 -21.76
N ASP A 153 -2.02 -0.74 -20.50
CA ASP A 153 -2.59 -1.58 -19.44
C ASP A 153 -2.53 -3.10 -19.77
N ILE A 154 -1.56 -3.50 -20.60
CA ILE A 154 -1.32 -4.90 -20.95
C ILE A 154 -0.34 -5.54 -19.96
N GLY A 155 -0.62 -6.77 -19.55
CA GLY A 155 0.23 -7.57 -18.68
C GLY A 155 1.63 -7.81 -19.25
N VAL A 156 2.65 -7.55 -18.43
CA VAL A 156 4.08 -7.81 -18.71
C VAL A 156 4.73 -8.55 -17.53
N GLU A 157 5.74 -9.37 -17.80
CA GLU A 157 6.39 -10.21 -16.78
C GLU A 157 7.33 -9.41 -15.85
N LEU A 158 8.03 -8.42 -16.42
CA LEU A 158 9.05 -7.68 -15.70
C LEU A 158 8.51 -6.37 -15.15
N ARG A 159 8.83 -6.11 -13.87
CA ARG A 159 8.49 -4.84 -13.23
C ARG A 159 9.09 -3.63 -13.96
N SER A 160 10.27 -3.77 -14.56
CA SER A 160 10.92 -2.72 -15.33
C SER A 160 10.13 -2.27 -16.56
N GLU A 161 9.15 -3.06 -17.00
CA GLU A 161 8.26 -2.76 -18.11
C GLU A 161 6.89 -2.26 -17.64
N ALA A 162 6.68 -2.20 -16.31
CA ALA A 162 5.44 -1.76 -15.70
C ALA A 162 5.25 -0.24 -15.90
N LYS A 163 4.04 0.14 -16.30
CA LYS A 163 3.60 1.52 -16.33
C LYS A 163 3.39 2.06 -14.92
N GLU A 164 3.47 3.37 -14.79
CA GLU A 164 3.17 4.11 -13.58
C GLU A 164 1.76 4.69 -13.61
N TYR A 165 1.04 4.51 -12.51
CA TYR A 165 -0.29 5.03 -12.28
C TYR A 165 -0.27 6.04 -11.13
N ARG A 166 -1.05 7.11 -11.27
CA ARG A 166 -1.41 8.01 -10.17
C ARG A 166 -2.81 7.69 -9.70
N THR A 167 -3.21 8.22 -8.54
CA THR A 167 -4.60 8.12 -8.10
C THR A 167 -5.55 8.77 -9.10
N LEU A 168 -6.84 8.42 -9.01
CA LEU A 168 -7.90 8.75 -9.97
C LEU A 168 -7.74 8.09 -11.35
N ALA A 169 -6.73 7.23 -11.55
CA ALA A 169 -6.62 6.44 -12.77
C ALA A 169 -7.76 5.41 -12.85
N ASP A 170 -8.32 5.28 -14.05
CA ASP A 170 -9.25 4.22 -14.43
C ASP A 170 -8.53 3.26 -15.38
N VAL A 171 -8.24 2.07 -14.88
CA VAL A 171 -7.36 1.09 -15.54
C VAL A 171 -8.20 0.04 -16.27
N LEU A 172 -7.89 -0.22 -17.54
CA LEU A 172 -8.49 -1.32 -18.29
C LEU A 172 -7.45 -2.41 -18.51
N PHE A 173 -7.14 -3.15 -17.45
CA PHE A 173 -6.05 -4.12 -17.50
C PHE A 173 -6.44 -5.38 -18.27
N LYS A 174 -5.56 -5.81 -19.17
CA LYS A 174 -5.69 -7.05 -19.94
C LYS A 174 -4.46 -7.92 -19.71
N PHE A 175 -4.64 -9.18 -19.35
CA PHE A 175 -3.50 -10.10 -19.26
C PHE A 175 -2.74 -10.19 -20.59
N GLY A 176 -1.42 -10.22 -20.51
CA GLY A 176 -0.56 -10.49 -21.66
C GLY A 176 -0.61 -11.96 -22.05
N ALA A 177 -0.15 -12.29 -23.26
CA ALA A 177 0.11 -13.69 -23.60
C ALA A 177 1.17 -14.25 -22.64
N LEU A 178 0.98 -15.49 -22.19
CA LEU A 178 2.01 -16.23 -21.47
C LEU A 178 2.93 -16.87 -22.52
N ASP A 179 4.23 -16.56 -22.45
CA ASP A 179 5.26 -17.22 -23.26
C ASP A 179 5.57 -18.64 -22.75
#